data_AF-A0A9E4MC58-F1
#
_entry.id   AF-A0A9E4MC58-F1
#
_cell.length_a   1.000
_cell.length_b   1.000
_cell.length_c   1.000
_cell.angle_alpha   90.00
_cell.angle_beta   90.00
_cell.angle_gamma   90.00
#
_symmetry.space_group_name_H-M   'P 1'
#
loop_
_entity.id
_entity.type
_entity.pdbx_description
1 polymer ?
#
loop_
_entity_poly.entity_id
_entity_poly.type
_entity_poly.pdbx_seq_one_letter_code
_entity_poly.pdbx_strand_id
1 'polypeptide(L)'
;MSRSMVKRSLVLIAVVLSGGFLAAACGGGGDELLIARSFFQAARFDDRTSLGNMSLVPFSPQEDGIASSPGVDFVGEEERRPLQMIELNQALAETRDAETTFRADKKMYQDNNEEPITLAIESGREGEDPSNADIRRAANAWSGRTGEGAPRGGNRGRRDWFNEIRDSWSTQVADEREWARKVSEAQNALNNERRIVDVSLYDFVRDSPEAIEVIEFGGELVTKQFTVTANVTKDDVEEERTMCFTVQKADLHNIPMPSAEEEGEMTEATVEGRWIITGIDKTSNAPCEGHGAVE
;
A
#
# COMPACT_ATOMS: atom_id res chain seq x y z
N MET A 1 -45.19 7.19 -55.53
CA MET A 1 -46.32 7.18 -54.58
C MET A 1 -46.83 5.74 -54.44
N SER A 2 -46.85 5.23 -53.21
CA SER A 2 -47.62 4.08 -52.65
C SER A 2 -47.50 2.70 -53.31
N ARG A 3 -46.69 1.77 -52.78
CA ARG A 3 -46.93 0.78 -51.68
C ARG A 3 -48.00 -0.29 -52.01
N SER A 4 -47.57 -1.53 -52.22
CA SER A 4 -47.93 -2.67 -51.34
C SER A 4 -47.06 -3.90 -51.68
N MET A 5 -46.28 -4.38 -50.72
CA MET A 5 -45.74 -5.74 -50.74
C MET A 5 -45.93 -6.28 -49.32
N VAL A 6 -46.99 -7.05 -49.15
CA VAL A 6 -47.24 -7.86 -47.96
C VAL A 6 -46.38 -9.11 -48.13
N LYS A 7 -45.26 -9.21 -47.39
CA LYS A 7 -44.52 -10.46 -47.25
C LYS A 7 -44.80 -11.05 -45.88
N ARG A 8 -45.20 -12.32 -45.92
CA ARG A 8 -45.67 -13.19 -44.83
C ARG A 8 -44.62 -13.36 -43.74
N SER A 9 -45.12 -13.36 -42.51
CA SER A 9 -44.48 -13.79 -41.28
C SER A 9 -43.82 -15.17 -41.40
N LEU A 10 -42.63 -15.30 -40.82
CA LEU A 10 -42.12 -16.55 -40.29
C LEU A 10 -41.46 -16.20 -38.95
N VAL A 11 -42.24 -16.36 -37.89
CA VAL A 11 -41.82 -16.19 -36.49
C VAL A 11 -41.10 -17.47 -36.09
N LEU A 12 -39.78 -17.40 -35.93
CA LEU A 12 -38.98 -18.44 -35.28
C LEU A 12 -38.99 -18.17 -33.77
N ILE A 13 -39.83 -18.92 -33.06
CA ILE A 13 -39.82 -19.00 -31.60
C ILE A 13 -38.61 -19.85 -31.22
N ALA A 14 -37.49 -19.20 -30.88
CA ALA A 14 -36.39 -19.85 -30.17
C ALA A 14 -36.80 -19.98 -28.70
N VAL A 15 -37.11 -21.20 -28.30
CA VAL A 15 -37.38 -21.57 -26.90
C VAL A 15 -36.08 -21.40 -26.11
N VAL A 16 -36.02 -20.33 -25.32
CA VAL A 16 -35.01 -20.16 -24.27
C VAL A 16 -35.40 -21.09 -23.12
N LEU A 17 -34.84 -22.30 -23.15
CA LEU A 17 -34.87 -23.21 -22.02
C LEU A 17 -33.91 -22.67 -20.96
N SER A 18 -34.52 -22.00 -19.99
CA SER A 18 -34.04 -21.78 -18.64
C SER A 18 -33.42 -23.06 -18.04
N GLY A 19 -32.10 -23.14 -18.06
CA GLY A 19 -31.31 -24.04 -17.23
C GLY A 19 -30.64 -23.21 -16.15
N GLY A 20 -31.30 -23.06 -14.99
CA GLY A 20 -30.69 -22.49 -13.80
C GLY A 20 -29.52 -23.38 -13.37
N PHE A 21 -28.31 -22.86 -13.52
CA PHE A 21 -27.13 -23.38 -12.85
C PHE A 21 -27.30 -23.11 -11.34
N LEU A 22 -27.90 -24.06 -10.64
CA LEU A 22 -27.74 -24.15 -9.20
C LEU A 22 -26.31 -24.65 -8.96
N ALA A 23 -25.38 -23.72 -8.81
CA ALA A 23 -24.09 -23.99 -8.19
C ALA A 23 -24.35 -24.37 -6.74
N ALA A 24 -24.54 -25.67 -6.48
CA ALA A 24 -24.40 -26.23 -5.16
C ALA A 24 -22.90 -26.17 -4.81
N ALA A 25 -22.46 -25.04 -4.26
CA ALA A 25 -21.18 -24.91 -3.57
C ALA A 25 -21.25 -25.76 -2.30
N CYS A 26 -20.86 -27.03 -2.45
CA CYS A 26 -20.84 -28.00 -1.37
C CYS A 26 -19.67 -27.69 -0.44
N GLY A 27 -19.93 -27.01 0.68
CA GLY A 27 -19.18 -27.08 1.95
C GLY A 27 -17.64 -27.08 1.86
N GLY A 28 -17.04 -25.99 1.38
CA GLY A 28 -15.59 -25.79 1.39
C GLY A 28 -15.01 -25.16 2.67
N GLY A 29 -15.85 -24.79 3.65
CA GLY A 29 -15.47 -23.88 4.73
C GLY A 29 -14.67 -24.47 5.91
N GLY A 30 -13.88 -25.54 5.74
CA GLY A 30 -13.19 -26.18 6.87
C GLY A 30 -12.21 -25.23 7.58
N ASP A 31 -11.27 -24.68 6.83
CA ASP A 31 -10.22 -23.81 7.34
C ASP A 31 -10.75 -22.38 7.57
N GLU A 32 -11.64 -21.88 6.70
CA GLU A 32 -12.25 -20.56 6.82
C GLU A 32 -13.13 -20.44 8.07
N LEU A 33 -13.86 -21.50 8.40
CA LEU A 33 -14.66 -21.54 9.61
C LEU A 33 -13.78 -21.56 10.86
N LEU A 34 -12.63 -22.23 10.82
CA LEU A 34 -11.66 -22.21 11.91
C LEU A 34 -11.05 -20.81 12.09
N ILE A 35 -10.69 -20.15 10.98
CA ILE A 35 -10.22 -18.75 10.97
C ILE A 35 -11.29 -17.84 11.59
N ALA A 36 -12.53 -17.88 11.11
CA ALA A 36 -13.61 -17.03 11.62
C ALA A 36 -13.92 -17.29 13.10
N ARG A 37 -13.94 -18.57 13.53
CA ARG A 37 -14.19 -18.94 14.93
C ARG A 37 -13.07 -18.47 15.85
N SER A 38 -11.82 -18.75 15.50
CA SER A 38 -10.66 -18.33 16.30
C SER A 38 -10.59 -16.81 16.41
N PHE A 39 -10.86 -16.09 15.32
CA PHE A 39 -10.93 -14.64 15.29
C PHE A 39 -11.99 -14.07 16.22
N PHE A 40 -13.25 -14.48 16.08
CA PHE A 40 -14.32 -13.94 16.93
C PHE A 40 -14.17 -14.37 18.39
N GLN A 41 -13.62 -15.54 18.66
CA GLN A 41 -13.28 -15.97 20.02
C GLN A 41 -12.21 -15.05 20.63
N ALA A 42 -11.11 -14.80 19.92
CA ALA A 42 -10.06 -13.90 20.38
C ALA A 42 -10.58 -12.47 20.58
N ALA A 43 -11.39 -11.96 19.64
CA ALA A 43 -12.01 -10.64 19.72
C ALA A 43 -12.94 -10.50 20.93
N ARG A 44 -13.76 -11.52 21.22
CA ARG A 44 -14.66 -11.53 22.39
C ARG A 44 -13.90 -11.37 23.71
N PHE A 45 -12.69 -11.93 23.81
CA PHE A 45 -11.87 -11.88 25.02
C PHE A 45 -10.82 -10.76 25.02
N ASP A 46 -10.80 -9.89 23.99
CA ASP A 46 -9.74 -8.90 23.76
C ASP A 46 -8.33 -9.52 23.86
N ASP A 47 -8.17 -10.75 23.33
CA ASP A 47 -6.89 -11.45 23.28
C ASP A 47 -6.03 -10.86 22.15
N ARG A 48 -5.34 -9.77 22.47
CA ARG A 48 -4.50 -9.01 21.54
C ARG A 48 -3.35 -9.82 20.96
N THR A 49 -2.82 -10.79 21.69
CA THR A 49 -1.74 -11.64 21.21
C THR A 49 -2.24 -12.56 20.11
N SER A 50 -3.37 -13.23 20.33
CA SER A 50 -4.00 -14.07 19.31
C SER A 50 -4.44 -13.24 18.10
N LEU A 51 -5.11 -12.10 18.32
CA LEU A 51 -5.55 -11.20 17.25
C LEU A 51 -4.39 -10.70 16.39
N GLY A 52 -3.30 -10.24 17.02
CA GLY A 52 -2.11 -9.75 16.30
C GLY A 52 -1.42 -10.82 15.45
N ASN A 53 -1.65 -12.09 15.75
CA ASN A 53 -1.12 -13.22 14.97
C ASN A 53 -2.04 -13.65 13.82
N MET A 54 -3.34 -13.32 13.84
CA MET A 54 -4.30 -13.79 12.82
C MET A 54 -4.97 -12.68 12.02
N SER A 55 -4.86 -11.43 12.44
CA SER A 55 -5.60 -10.32 11.83
C SER A 55 -4.81 -9.01 11.83
N LEU A 56 -4.91 -8.29 10.72
CA LEU A 56 -4.45 -6.90 10.57
C LEU A 56 -5.59 -5.88 10.73
N VAL A 57 -6.82 -6.37 10.93
CA VAL A 57 -8.00 -5.51 11.10
C VAL A 57 -8.51 -5.58 12.54
N PRO A 58 -8.86 -4.43 13.14
CA PRO A 58 -9.43 -4.43 14.47
C PRO A 58 -10.88 -4.94 14.44
N PHE A 59 -11.25 -5.61 15.53
CA PHE A 59 -12.64 -5.92 15.85
C PHE A 59 -12.84 -5.76 17.35
N SER A 60 -13.66 -4.80 17.75
CA SER A 60 -13.85 -4.48 19.16
C SER A 60 -15.27 -4.87 19.61
N PRO A 61 -15.42 -5.60 20.73
CA PRO A 61 -16.75 -5.91 21.26
C PRO A 61 -17.61 -4.67 21.55
N GLN A 62 -16.97 -3.55 21.90
CA GLN A 62 -17.66 -2.31 22.23
C GLN A 62 -18.23 -1.60 21.00
N GLU A 63 -17.50 -1.58 19.88
CA GLU A 63 -17.93 -0.87 18.67
C GLU A 63 -18.66 -1.80 17.69
N ASP A 64 -18.19 -3.03 17.53
CA ASP A 64 -18.72 -3.97 16.55
C ASP A 64 -19.78 -4.93 17.13
N GLY A 65 -19.76 -5.15 18.45
CA GLY A 65 -20.57 -6.15 19.14
C GLY A 65 -19.83 -7.48 19.31
N ILE A 66 -20.47 -8.45 19.96
CA ILE A 66 -19.93 -9.79 20.17
C ILE A 66 -20.55 -10.73 19.15
N ALA A 67 -19.76 -11.19 18.18
CA ALA A 67 -20.17 -12.21 17.22
C ALA A 67 -20.12 -13.61 17.85
N SER A 68 -21.13 -14.43 17.54
CA SER A 68 -21.26 -15.81 18.01
C SER A 68 -21.79 -16.71 16.90
N SER A 69 -21.50 -18.01 17.03
CA SER A 69 -21.94 -19.04 16.09
C SER A 69 -21.63 -18.72 14.61
N PRO A 70 -20.40 -18.30 14.25
CA PRO A 70 -20.09 -17.98 12.87
C PRO A 70 -20.26 -19.23 11.99
N GLY A 71 -20.88 -19.03 10.82
CA GLY A 71 -20.97 -19.98 9.71
C GLY A 71 -20.32 -19.38 8.47
N VAL A 72 -19.78 -20.24 7.61
CA VAL A 72 -19.20 -19.83 6.32
C VAL A 72 -20.15 -20.24 5.21
N ASP A 73 -20.66 -19.25 4.49
CA ASP A 73 -21.69 -19.44 3.46
C ASP A 73 -21.10 -19.53 2.05
N PHE A 74 -19.96 -18.88 1.83
CA PHE A 74 -19.28 -18.82 0.55
C PHE A 74 -17.77 -18.73 0.76
N VAL A 75 -17.01 -19.39 -0.12
CA VAL A 75 -15.56 -19.28 -0.21
C VAL A 75 -15.21 -19.00 -1.67
N GLY A 76 -14.54 -17.88 -1.92
CA GLY A 76 -14.08 -17.47 -3.24
C GLY A 76 -12.85 -18.23 -3.72
N GLU A 77 -12.48 -18.03 -4.97
CA GLU A 77 -11.24 -18.58 -5.53
C GLU A 77 -10.01 -17.86 -4.95
N GLU A 78 -8.88 -18.56 -4.95
CA GLU A 78 -7.58 -17.97 -4.58
C GLU A 78 -7.03 -17.17 -5.76
N GLU A 79 -6.72 -15.90 -5.51
CA GLU A 79 -6.00 -15.03 -6.43
C GLU A 79 -4.53 -14.97 -6.02
N ARG A 80 -3.64 -15.17 -6.98
CA ARG A 80 -2.18 -15.16 -6.76
C ARG A 80 -1.56 -14.00 -7.51
N ARG A 81 -0.67 -13.28 -6.83
CA ARG A 81 0.22 -12.31 -7.46
C ARG A 81 1.63 -12.46 -6.92
N PRO A 82 2.68 -12.14 -7.70
CA PRO A 82 4.04 -12.07 -7.18
C PRO A 82 4.15 -11.13 -5.97
N LEU A 83 4.95 -11.52 -4.98
CA LEU A 83 5.37 -10.64 -3.89
C LEU A 83 6.25 -9.53 -4.46
N GLN A 84 6.03 -8.30 -3.99
CA GLN A 84 6.75 -7.13 -4.49
C GLN A 84 7.87 -6.65 -3.55
N MET A 85 8.22 -7.44 -2.53
CA MET A 85 9.15 -7.01 -1.49
C MET A 85 10.53 -6.61 -2.03
N ILE A 86 11.06 -7.37 -3.01
CA ILE A 86 12.36 -7.12 -3.63
C ILE A 86 12.32 -5.79 -4.38
N GLU A 87 11.35 -5.61 -5.27
CA GLU A 87 11.19 -4.42 -6.08
C GLU A 87 10.92 -3.18 -5.21
N LEU A 88 10.07 -3.32 -4.19
CA LEU A 88 9.75 -2.22 -3.27
C LEU A 88 10.96 -1.83 -2.40
N ASN A 89 11.77 -2.80 -1.97
CA ASN A 89 12.99 -2.52 -1.23
C ASN A 89 14.02 -1.80 -2.10
N GLN A 90 14.19 -2.23 -3.36
CA GLN A 90 15.04 -1.55 -4.32
C GLN A 90 14.54 -0.13 -4.60
N ALA A 91 13.25 0.05 -4.86
CA ALA A 91 12.65 1.36 -5.10
C ALA A 91 12.84 2.32 -3.90
N LEU A 92 12.73 1.81 -2.68
CA LEU A 92 13.01 2.60 -1.48
C LEU A 92 14.48 3.00 -1.38
N ALA A 93 15.41 2.09 -1.67
CA ALA A 93 16.84 2.39 -1.68
C ALA A 93 17.18 3.47 -2.72
N GLU A 94 16.73 3.29 -3.96
CA GLU A 94 16.93 4.26 -5.05
C GLU A 94 16.32 5.63 -4.72
N THR A 95 15.13 5.66 -4.12
CA THR A 95 14.47 6.92 -3.71
C THR A 95 15.28 7.64 -2.62
N ARG A 96 15.84 6.92 -1.64
CA ARG A 96 16.68 7.49 -0.58
C ARG A 96 18.02 8.02 -1.12
N ASP A 97 18.61 7.30 -2.07
CA ASP A 97 19.87 7.73 -2.70
C ASP A 97 19.65 8.99 -3.55
N ALA A 98 18.54 9.05 -4.28
CA ALA A 98 18.16 10.24 -5.04
C ALA A 98 17.83 11.44 -4.14
N GLU A 99 17.11 11.24 -3.04
CA GLU A 99 16.89 12.28 -2.03
C GLU A 99 18.21 12.79 -1.43
N THR A 100 19.14 11.88 -1.13
CA THR A 100 20.46 12.24 -0.57
C THR A 100 21.25 13.10 -1.54
N THR A 101 21.26 12.73 -2.83
CA THR A 101 21.87 13.51 -3.90
C THR A 101 21.24 14.90 -4.00
N PHE A 102 19.91 14.96 -4.03
CA PHE A 102 19.17 16.22 -4.05
C PHE A 102 19.53 17.12 -2.84
N ARG A 103 19.58 16.55 -1.63
CA ARG A 103 19.95 17.29 -0.41
C ARG A 103 21.37 17.83 -0.47
N ALA A 104 22.31 17.08 -1.04
CA ALA A 104 23.69 17.53 -1.24
C ALA A 104 23.76 18.71 -2.24
N ASP A 105 23.08 18.59 -3.37
CA ASP A 105 23.01 19.65 -4.40
C ASP A 105 22.34 20.92 -3.86
N LYS A 106 21.22 20.77 -3.16
CA LYS A 106 20.51 21.86 -2.50
C LYS A 106 21.40 22.56 -1.47
N LYS A 107 22.14 21.80 -0.67
CA LYS A 107 23.08 22.37 0.30
C LYS A 107 24.18 23.17 -0.39
N MET A 108 24.80 22.62 -1.43
CA MET A 108 25.82 23.34 -2.21
C MET A 108 25.25 24.62 -2.83
N TYR A 109 24.04 24.55 -3.37
CA TYR A 109 23.33 25.72 -3.89
C TYR A 109 23.09 26.77 -2.80
N GLN A 110 22.64 26.35 -1.62
CA GLN A 110 22.42 27.24 -0.48
C GLN A 110 23.72 27.91 -0.01
N ASP A 111 24.79 27.13 0.15
CA ASP A 111 26.09 27.63 0.61
C ASP A 111 26.66 28.67 -0.40
N ASN A 112 26.49 28.43 -1.70
CA ASN A 112 26.90 29.38 -2.75
C ASN A 112 26.02 30.64 -2.79
N ASN A 113 24.76 30.56 -2.40
CA ASN A 113 23.76 31.63 -2.56
C ASN A 113 23.20 32.16 -1.22
N GLU A 114 23.93 32.00 -0.11
CA GLU A 114 23.46 32.30 1.25
C GLU A 114 22.85 33.72 1.40
N GLU A 115 23.51 34.74 0.84
CA GLU A 115 23.10 36.15 0.96
C GLU A 115 21.82 36.47 0.19
N PRO A 116 21.72 36.19 -1.13
CA PRO A 116 20.47 36.38 -1.85
C PRO A 116 19.34 35.49 -1.33
N ILE A 117 19.62 34.27 -0.86
CA ILE A 117 18.60 33.41 -0.24
C ILE A 117 18.08 34.03 1.07
N THR A 118 18.96 34.53 1.93
CA THR A 118 18.56 35.18 3.19
C THR A 118 17.67 36.39 2.91
N LEU A 119 18.08 37.25 1.98
CA LEU A 119 17.29 38.40 1.55
C LEU A 119 15.91 37.98 0.99
N ALA A 120 15.85 36.88 0.23
CA ALA A 120 14.59 36.34 -0.29
C ALA A 120 13.66 35.84 0.83
N ILE A 121 14.20 35.19 1.86
CA ILE A 121 13.43 34.71 3.02
C ILE A 121 12.89 35.89 3.84
N GLU A 122 13.73 36.90 4.10
CA GLU A 122 13.36 38.10 4.87
C GLU A 122 12.28 38.92 4.15
N SER A 123 12.51 39.27 2.88
CA SER A 123 11.52 39.98 2.06
C SER A 123 10.21 39.22 1.92
N GLY A 124 10.27 37.89 1.77
CA GLY A 124 9.08 37.04 1.76
C GLY A 124 8.30 37.05 3.08
N ARG A 125 8.98 37.13 4.24
CA ARG A 125 8.33 37.27 5.55
C ARG A 125 7.69 38.64 5.76
N GLU A 126 8.33 39.68 5.25
CA GLU A 126 7.86 41.07 5.36
C GLU A 126 6.75 41.38 4.34
N GLY A 127 6.64 40.59 3.27
CA GLY A 127 5.68 40.82 2.20
C GLY A 127 6.03 42.03 1.33
N GLU A 128 7.30 42.47 1.35
CA GLU A 128 7.80 43.64 0.64
C GLU A 128 8.98 43.24 -0.25
N ASP A 129 8.99 43.71 -1.51
CA ASP A 129 10.08 43.45 -2.43
C ASP A 129 11.38 44.16 -1.98
N PRO A 130 12.55 43.49 -2.04
CA PRO A 130 13.78 44.08 -1.56
C PRO A 130 14.22 45.26 -2.42
N SER A 131 14.81 46.25 -1.75
CA SER A 131 15.31 47.46 -2.41
C SER A 131 16.46 47.13 -3.37
N ASN A 132 16.68 47.97 -4.39
CA ASN A 132 17.85 47.84 -5.27
C ASN A 132 19.18 47.95 -4.51
N ALA A 133 19.19 48.64 -3.36
CA ALA A 133 20.38 48.77 -2.54
C ALA A 133 20.71 47.44 -1.83
N ASP A 134 19.70 46.72 -1.35
CA ASP A 134 19.86 45.43 -0.69
C ASP A 134 20.21 44.33 -1.68
N ILE A 135 19.55 44.29 -2.83
CA ILE A 135 19.92 43.38 -3.93
C ILE A 135 21.38 43.60 -4.35
N ARG A 136 21.84 44.86 -4.44
CA ARG A 136 23.24 45.17 -4.76
C ARG A 136 24.20 44.71 -3.67
N ARG A 137 23.81 44.83 -2.39
CA ARG A 137 24.61 44.37 -1.25
C ARG A 137 24.78 42.84 -1.28
N ALA A 138 23.68 42.11 -1.45
CA ALA A 138 23.68 40.66 -1.59
C ALA A 138 24.52 40.20 -2.80
N ALA A 139 24.40 40.87 -3.95
CA ALA A 139 25.19 40.58 -5.14
C ALA A 139 26.70 40.78 -4.94
N ASN A 140 27.10 41.83 -4.21
CA ASN A 140 28.50 42.08 -3.89
C ASN A 140 29.06 41.04 -2.90
N ALA A 141 28.27 40.67 -1.88
CA ALA A 141 28.65 39.66 -0.91
C ALA A 141 28.79 38.28 -1.56
N TRP A 142 27.84 37.90 -2.42
CA TRP A 142 27.91 36.71 -3.25
C TRP A 142 29.18 36.69 -4.11
N SER A 143 29.44 37.76 -4.85
CA SER A 143 30.64 37.88 -5.71
C SER A 143 31.94 37.76 -4.90
N GLY A 144 32.00 38.35 -3.71
CA GLY A 144 33.14 38.23 -2.81
C GLY A 144 33.36 36.81 -2.30
N ARG A 145 32.29 36.03 -2.10
CA ARG A 145 32.35 34.64 -1.62
C ARG A 145 32.72 33.65 -2.73
N THR A 146 32.05 33.73 -3.87
CA THR A 146 32.22 32.77 -4.97
C THR A 146 33.46 33.06 -5.81
N GLY A 147 33.99 34.28 -5.74
CA GLY A 147 35.03 34.76 -6.65
C GLY A 147 34.51 35.03 -8.08
N GLU A 148 33.21 34.83 -8.31
CA GLU A 148 32.56 35.18 -9.57
C GLU A 148 32.32 36.69 -9.64
N GLY A 149 32.33 37.24 -10.85
CA GLY A 149 32.06 38.66 -11.04
C GLY A 149 30.60 38.99 -10.72
N ALA A 150 30.35 40.12 -10.06
CA ALA A 150 28.99 40.58 -9.77
C ALA A 150 28.11 40.59 -11.05
N PRO A 151 26.80 40.30 -10.92
CA PRO A 151 25.88 40.25 -12.05
C PRO A 151 25.93 41.53 -12.89
N ARG A 152 26.07 41.38 -14.20
CA ARG A 152 26.14 42.50 -15.16
C ARG A 152 24.74 43.10 -15.40
N GLY A 153 24.67 44.31 -15.96
CA GLY A 153 23.39 44.92 -16.36
C GLY A 153 22.75 45.91 -15.37
N GLY A 154 23.54 46.48 -14.45
CA GLY A 154 23.07 47.55 -13.56
C GLY A 154 22.00 47.07 -12.56
N ASN A 155 21.03 47.92 -12.20
CA ASN A 155 20.00 47.54 -11.22
C ASN A 155 19.04 46.47 -11.78
N ARG A 156 18.70 46.55 -13.07
CA ARG A 156 17.81 45.57 -13.72
C ARG A 156 18.45 44.19 -13.72
N GLY A 157 19.67 44.05 -14.25
CA GLY A 157 20.34 42.75 -14.32
C GLY A 157 20.58 42.10 -12.94
N ARG A 158 20.87 42.88 -11.90
CA ARG A 158 20.96 42.35 -10.53
C ARG A 158 19.61 41.90 -9.97
N ARG A 159 18.52 42.60 -10.30
CA ARG A 159 17.19 42.17 -9.88
C ARG A 159 16.76 40.88 -10.58
N ASP A 160 17.05 40.76 -11.88
CA ASP A 160 16.79 39.54 -12.64
C ASP A 160 17.57 38.35 -12.05
N TRP A 161 18.87 38.54 -11.77
CA TRP A 161 19.70 37.55 -11.05
C TRP A 161 19.14 37.16 -9.68
N PHE A 162 18.72 38.13 -8.88
CA PHE A 162 18.15 37.87 -7.55
C PHE A 162 16.85 37.06 -7.66
N ASN A 163 15.98 37.42 -8.61
CA ASN A 163 14.73 36.70 -8.84
C ASN A 163 14.99 35.25 -9.27
N GLU A 164 15.97 35.02 -10.14
CA GLU A 164 16.37 33.66 -10.53
C GLU A 164 16.79 32.82 -9.31
N ILE A 165 17.59 33.38 -8.41
CA ILE A 165 18.00 32.68 -7.18
C ILE A 165 16.81 32.41 -6.26
N ARG A 166 15.97 33.44 -6.04
CA ARG A 166 14.76 33.31 -5.21
C ARG A 166 13.85 32.21 -5.74
N ASP A 167 13.59 32.21 -7.04
CA ASP A 167 12.67 31.30 -7.69
C ASP A 167 13.25 29.87 -7.68
N SER A 168 14.56 29.71 -7.95
CA SER A 168 15.25 28.41 -7.82
C SER A 168 15.23 27.88 -6.39
N TRP A 169 15.49 28.73 -5.39
CA TRP A 169 15.39 28.35 -3.98
C TRP A 169 13.97 27.92 -3.60
N SER A 170 12.96 28.66 -4.05
CA SER A 170 11.55 28.30 -3.82
C SER A 170 11.21 26.93 -4.40
N THR A 171 11.67 26.62 -5.61
CA THR A 171 11.51 25.30 -6.24
C THR A 171 12.18 24.22 -5.41
N GLN A 172 13.43 24.40 -4.99
CA GLN A 172 14.14 23.43 -4.15
C GLN A 172 13.49 23.23 -2.76
N VAL A 173 12.79 24.22 -2.22
CA VAL A 173 12.00 24.04 -0.98
C VAL A 173 10.73 23.22 -1.25
N ALA A 174 10.08 23.39 -2.40
CA ALA A 174 8.94 22.56 -2.79
C ALA A 174 9.37 21.11 -3.07
N ASP A 175 10.46 20.92 -3.81
CA ASP A 175 11.01 19.62 -4.17
C ASP A 175 11.43 18.81 -2.93
N GLU A 176 11.94 19.45 -1.88
CA GLU A 176 12.26 18.76 -0.61
C GLU A 176 11.02 18.12 0.02
N ARG A 177 9.86 18.79 -0.02
CA ARG A 177 8.60 18.23 0.50
C ARG A 177 8.13 17.07 -0.36
N GLU A 178 8.34 17.17 -1.68
CA GLU A 178 8.04 16.08 -2.60
C GLU A 178 8.93 14.85 -2.36
N TRP A 179 10.23 15.04 -2.12
CA TRP A 179 11.13 13.95 -1.75
C TRP A 179 10.73 13.27 -0.45
N ALA A 180 10.39 14.05 0.58
CA ALA A 180 9.90 13.49 1.84
C ALA A 180 8.63 12.63 1.63
N ARG A 181 7.71 13.10 0.77
CA ARG A 181 6.52 12.35 0.37
C ARG A 181 6.89 11.06 -0.38
N LYS A 182 7.75 11.13 -1.39
CA LYS A 182 8.21 9.96 -2.18
C LYS A 182 8.84 8.89 -1.30
N VAL A 183 9.71 9.28 -0.37
CA VAL A 183 10.33 8.35 0.58
C VAL A 183 9.27 7.73 1.50
N SER A 184 8.33 8.53 2.01
CA SER A 184 7.24 8.00 2.84
C SER A 184 6.34 7.02 2.07
N GLU A 185 5.99 7.33 0.82
CA GLU A 185 5.19 6.46 -0.05
C GLU A 185 5.90 5.13 -0.30
N ALA A 186 7.19 5.16 -0.65
CA ALA A 186 7.99 3.96 -0.87
C ALA A 186 8.13 3.10 0.41
N GLN A 187 8.37 3.74 1.56
CA GLN A 187 8.40 3.04 2.85
C GLN A 187 7.05 2.39 3.18
N ASN A 188 5.95 3.11 2.99
CA ASN A 188 4.61 2.60 3.27
C ASN A 188 4.26 1.44 2.35
N ALA A 189 4.61 1.51 1.06
CA ALA A 189 4.39 0.41 0.13
C ALA A 189 5.12 -0.86 0.58
N LEU A 190 6.42 -0.76 0.89
CA LEU A 190 7.19 -1.89 1.40
C LEU A 190 6.63 -2.43 2.72
N ASN A 191 6.31 -1.56 3.67
CA ASN A 191 5.79 -1.96 4.98
C ASN A 191 4.42 -2.64 4.89
N ASN A 192 3.57 -2.23 3.94
CA ASN A 192 2.27 -2.86 3.74
C ASN A 192 2.40 -4.29 3.24
N GLU A 193 3.30 -4.55 2.29
CA GLU A 193 3.60 -5.90 1.80
C GLU A 193 4.22 -6.74 2.94
N ARG A 194 5.28 -6.21 3.58
CA ARG A 194 6.02 -6.90 4.65
C ARG A 194 5.13 -7.29 5.82
N ARG A 195 4.20 -6.44 6.24
CA ARG A 195 3.31 -6.73 7.37
C ARG A 195 2.49 -8.00 7.15
N ILE A 196 2.02 -8.25 5.93
CA ILE A 196 1.26 -9.47 5.64
C ILE A 196 2.21 -10.67 5.68
N VAL A 197 3.37 -10.53 5.04
CA VAL A 197 4.40 -11.58 4.96
C VAL A 197 4.92 -11.99 6.35
N ASP A 198 5.29 -11.03 7.19
CA ASP A 198 5.85 -11.26 8.54
C ASP A 198 4.85 -12.02 9.43
N VAL A 199 3.57 -11.65 9.39
CA VAL A 199 2.54 -12.30 10.21
C VAL A 199 2.14 -13.65 9.59
N SER A 200 2.09 -13.76 8.27
CA SER A 200 1.80 -15.01 7.55
C SER A 200 2.90 -16.06 7.72
N LEU A 201 4.16 -15.66 7.86
CA LEU A 201 5.30 -16.56 7.97
C LEU A 201 5.86 -16.64 9.39
N TYR A 202 5.15 -16.08 10.37
CA TYR A 202 5.61 -16.01 11.75
C TYR A 202 6.10 -17.36 12.28
N ASP A 203 5.35 -18.45 12.03
CA ASP A 203 5.71 -19.78 12.54
C ASP A 203 6.97 -20.32 11.85
N PHE A 204 7.10 -20.10 10.54
CA PHE A 204 8.30 -20.46 9.78
C PHE A 204 9.53 -19.70 10.29
N VAL A 205 9.44 -18.38 10.42
CA VAL A 205 10.56 -17.54 10.90
C VAL A 205 10.94 -17.89 12.33
N ARG A 206 9.95 -18.16 13.20
CA ARG A 206 10.15 -18.56 14.59
C ARG A 206 10.89 -19.90 14.71
N ASP A 207 10.57 -20.86 13.85
CA ASP A 207 11.12 -22.22 13.89
C ASP A 207 12.37 -22.39 13.01
N SER A 208 12.72 -21.38 12.19
CA SER A 208 13.91 -21.41 11.35
C SER A 208 15.19 -21.31 12.20
N PRO A 209 16.16 -22.24 12.04
CA PRO A 209 17.43 -22.20 12.76
C PRO A 209 18.37 -21.08 12.31
N GLU A 210 18.12 -20.51 11.12
CA GLU A 210 18.87 -19.38 10.56
C GLU A 210 17.95 -18.15 10.44
N ALA A 211 18.50 -16.95 10.67
CA ALA A 211 17.79 -15.70 10.49
C ALA A 211 17.54 -15.47 8.99
N ILE A 212 16.43 -15.98 8.48
CA ILE A 212 16.02 -15.80 7.08
C ILE A 212 15.49 -14.37 6.92
N GLU A 213 16.21 -13.57 6.14
CA GLU A 213 15.72 -12.26 5.72
C GLU A 213 14.69 -12.45 4.59
N VAL A 214 13.42 -12.56 4.98
CA VAL A 214 12.30 -12.82 4.06
C VAL A 214 12.23 -11.85 2.87
N ILE A 215 12.75 -10.63 3.05
CA ILE A 215 12.82 -9.59 2.00
C ILE A 215 13.70 -9.97 0.80
N GLU A 216 14.59 -10.96 0.96
CA GLU A 216 15.51 -11.44 -0.08
C GLU A 216 14.87 -12.51 -0.97
N PHE A 217 13.72 -13.06 -0.56
CA PHE A 217 13.07 -14.16 -1.25
C PHE A 217 11.82 -13.69 -2.01
N GLY A 218 11.69 -14.21 -3.22
CA GLY A 218 10.47 -14.09 -4.00
C GLY A 218 9.38 -15.02 -3.49
N GLY A 219 8.19 -14.87 -4.06
CA GLY A 219 7.05 -15.67 -3.67
C GLY A 219 5.76 -15.14 -4.27
N GLU A 220 4.65 -15.63 -3.77
CA GLU A 220 3.32 -15.19 -4.13
C GLU A 220 2.57 -14.68 -2.90
N LEU A 221 1.87 -13.57 -3.07
CA LEU A 221 0.77 -13.21 -2.20
C LEU A 221 -0.50 -13.88 -2.71
N VAL A 222 -1.07 -14.73 -1.88
CA VAL A 222 -2.34 -15.40 -2.15
C VAL A 222 -3.44 -14.66 -1.41
N THR A 223 -4.50 -14.29 -2.12
CA THR A 223 -5.66 -13.59 -1.57
C THR A 223 -6.91 -14.42 -1.79
N LYS A 224 -7.80 -14.45 -0.82
CA LYS A 224 -9.12 -15.08 -0.95
C LYS A 224 -10.15 -14.30 -0.13
N GLN A 225 -11.40 -14.39 -0.56
CA GLN A 225 -12.52 -13.86 0.21
C GLN A 225 -13.49 -14.97 0.61
N PHE A 226 -14.12 -14.85 1.76
CA PHE A 226 -15.19 -15.74 2.18
C PHE A 226 -16.26 -14.99 2.97
N THR A 227 -17.50 -15.44 2.84
CA THR A 227 -18.65 -14.85 3.53
C THR A 227 -18.89 -15.55 4.84
N VAL A 228 -19.01 -14.77 5.92
CA VAL A 228 -19.31 -15.25 7.26
C VAL A 228 -20.63 -14.66 7.73
N THR A 229 -21.57 -15.52 8.13
CA THR A 229 -22.77 -15.11 8.85
C THR A 229 -22.63 -15.46 10.33
N ALA A 230 -22.94 -14.51 11.21
CA ALA A 230 -22.84 -14.69 12.66
C ALA A 230 -23.94 -13.92 13.40
N ASN A 231 -24.33 -14.40 14.58
CA ASN A 231 -25.21 -13.65 15.48
C ASN A 231 -24.36 -12.64 16.27
N VAL A 232 -24.62 -11.35 16.08
CA VAL A 232 -23.90 -10.26 16.73
C VAL A 232 -24.78 -9.66 17.81
N THR A 233 -24.32 -9.71 19.05
CA THR A 233 -24.97 -9.04 20.19
C THR A 233 -24.28 -7.72 20.48
N LYS A 234 -25.02 -6.61 20.43
CA LYS A 234 -24.55 -5.27 20.80
C LYS A 234 -25.66 -4.50 21.51
N ASP A 235 -25.36 -3.86 22.64
CA ASP A 235 -26.32 -3.07 23.42
C ASP A 235 -27.62 -3.84 23.73
N ASP A 236 -27.48 -5.10 24.13
CA ASP A 236 -28.57 -6.07 24.38
C ASP A 236 -29.48 -6.39 23.18
N VAL A 237 -29.09 -5.97 21.98
CA VAL A 237 -29.75 -6.32 20.71
C VAL A 237 -28.95 -7.42 20.02
N GLU A 238 -29.63 -8.51 19.66
CA GLU A 238 -29.07 -9.61 18.87
C GLU A 238 -29.57 -9.50 17.43
N GLU A 239 -28.64 -9.54 16.48
CA GLU A 239 -28.91 -9.42 15.05
C GLU A 239 -28.00 -10.39 14.28
N GLU A 240 -28.56 -11.10 13.30
CA GLU A 240 -27.76 -11.87 12.34
C GLU A 240 -27.07 -10.91 11.37
N ARG A 241 -25.75 -11.03 11.26
CA ARG A 241 -24.94 -10.22 10.34
C ARG A 241 -24.11 -11.09 9.42
N THR A 242 -24.15 -10.74 8.15
CA THR A 242 -23.30 -11.27 7.09
C THR A 242 -22.15 -10.30 6.83
N MET A 243 -20.93 -10.83 6.82
CA MET A 243 -19.68 -10.10 6.67
C MET A 243 -18.84 -10.74 5.59
N CYS A 244 -18.17 -9.93 4.77
CA CYS A 244 -17.18 -10.43 3.83
C CYS A 244 -15.78 -10.32 4.44
N PHE A 245 -15.08 -11.46 4.56
CA PHE A 245 -13.71 -11.53 5.03
C PHE A 245 -12.77 -11.59 3.84
N THR A 246 -11.72 -10.76 3.87
CA THR A 246 -10.55 -10.89 2.99
C THR A 246 -9.42 -11.48 3.81
N VAL A 247 -8.86 -12.59 3.34
CA VAL A 247 -7.68 -13.23 3.92
C VAL A 247 -6.54 -13.26 2.91
N GLN A 248 -5.32 -13.13 3.41
CA GLN A 248 -4.11 -13.19 2.61
C GLN A 248 -3.06 -14.06 3.30
N LYS A 249 -2.26 -14.77 2.50
CA LYS A 249 -1.04 -15.45 2.95
C LYS A 249 0.10 -15.19 1.97
N ALA A 250 1.33 -15.31 2.45
CA ALA A 250 2.52 -15.28 1.63
C ALA A 250 3.09 -16.69 1.51
N ASP A 251 3.29 -17.15 0.27
CA ASP A 251 4.00 -18.38 -0.06
C ASP A 251 5.37 -17.99 -0.61
N LEU A 252 6.47 -18.38 0.06
CA LEU A 252 7.82 -18.11 -0.42
C LEU A 252 8.33 -19.26 -1.27
N HIS A 253 9.10 -18.92 -2.31
CA HIS A 253 9.72 -19.90 -3.20
C HIS A 253 11.24 -19.86 -3.10
N ASN A 254 11.88 -20.96 -3.52
CA ASN A 254 13.33 -21.10 -3.60
C ASN A 254 14.04 -20.85 -2.27
N ILE A 255 13.41 -21.27 -1.17
CA ILE A 255 14.02 -21.19 0.16
C ILE A 255 15.08 -22.29 0.28
N PRO A 256 16.35 -21.95 0.53
CA PRO A 256 17.40 -22.95 0.72
C PRO A 256 17.17 -23.68 2.05
N MET A 257 16.99 -24.99 1.98
CA MET A 257 16.78 -25.86 3.15
C MET A 257 17.77 -27.02 3.11
N PRO A 258 18.23 -27.53 4.27
CA PRO A 258 19.08 -28.72 4.28
C PRO A 258 18.34 -29.93 3.70
N SER A 259 19.01 -30.67 2.81
CA SER A 259 18.51 -31.92 2.25
C SER A 259 18.29 -32.95 3.35
N ALA A 260 17.16 -33.65 3.29
CA ALA A 260 16.90 -34.80 4.16
C ALA A 260 17.65 -36.06 3.69
N GLU A 261 18.13 -36.07 2.45
CA GLU A 261 18.70 -37.25 1.79
C GLU A 261 20.24 -37.26 1.85
N GLU A 262 20.89 -36.10 1.79
CA GLU A 262 22.34 -35.98 1.77
C GLU A 262 22.85 -34.89 2.74
N GLU A 263 23.73 -35.27 3.66
CA GLU A 263 24.31 -34.36 4.65
C GLU A 263 25.21 -33.32 3.97
N GLY A 264 24.87 -32.03 4.13
CA GLY A 264 25.59 -30.90 3.53
C GLY A 264 25.07 -30.43 2.17
N GLU A 265 24.04 -31.09 1.62
CA GLU A 265 23.31 -30.61 0.44
C GLU A 265 22.19 -29.63 0.85
N MET A 266 21.98 -28.58 0.05
CA MET A 266 20.87 -27.64 0.19
C MET A 266 19.88 -27.85 -0.96
N THR A 267 18.59 -27.90 -0.66
CA THR A 267 17.51 -28.00 -1.63
C THR A 267 16.64 -26.74 -1.61
N GLU A 268 15.98 -26.47 -2.73
CA GLU A 268 15.00 -25.37 -2.83
C GLU A 268 13.63 -25.88 -2.37
N ALA A 269 13.07 -25.22 -1.35
CA ALA A 269 11.75 -25.49 -0.82
C ALA A 269 10.78 -24.34 -1.09
N THR A 270 9.49 -24.67 -1.10
CA THR A 270 8.41 -23.68 -0.97
C THR A 270 7.91 -23.69 0.46
N VAL A 271 7.75 -22.50 1.03
CA VAL A 271 7.24 -22.30 2.39
C VAL A 271 5.89 -21.64 2.27
N GLU A 272 4.85 -22.34 2.71
CA GLU A 272 3.49 -21.79 2.74
C GLU A 272 3.22 -21.04 4.04
N GLY A 273 2.63 -19.86 3.90
CA GLY A 273 2.22 -19.06 5.04
C GLY A 273 0.84 -19.43 5.58
N ARG A 274 0.55 -18.95 6.79
CA ARG A 274 -0.80 -19.02 7.38
C ARG A 274 -1.69 -17.90 6.83
N TRP A 275 -2.98 -18.18 6.69
CA TRP A 275 -3.98 -17.16 6.33
C TRP A 275 -4.15 -16.11 7.42
N ILE A 276 -4.04 -14.85 7.03
CA ILE A 276 -4.22 -13.66 7.87
C ILE A 276 -5.43 -12.88 7.39
N ILE A 277 -6.29 -12.46 8.31
CA ILE A 277 -7.42 -11.58 7.98
C ILE A 277 -6.90 -10.16 7.72
N THR A 278 -7.07 -9.68 6.50
CA THR A 278 -6.62 -8.34 6.07
C THR A 278 -7.77 -7.39 5.75
N GLY A 279 -9.00 -7.90 5.68
CA GLY A 279 -10.20 -7.11 5.48
C GLY A 279 -11.43 -7.77 6.11
N ILE A 280 -12.33 -6.96 6.66
CA ILE A 280 -13.70 -7.38 7.03
C ILE A 280 -14.63 -6.25 6.63
N ASP A 281 -15.52 -6.50 5.65
CA ASP A 281 -16.66 -5.59 5.41
C ASP A 281 -17.79 -5.92 6.41
N LYS A 282 -18.02 -4.98 7.31
CA LYS A 282 -19.02 -5.06 8.40
C LYS A 282 -20.28 -4.24 8.09
N THR A 283 -20.27 -3.45 7.01
CA THR A 283 -21.24 -2.35 6.81
C THR A 283 -22.33 -2.68 5.80
N SER A 284 -22.03 -3.52 4.82
CA SER A 284 -22.94 -3.84 3.73
C SER A 284 -24.02 -4.85 4.11
N ASN A 285 -23.83 -5.59 5.21
CA ASN A 285 -24.60 -6.79 5.57
C ASN A 285 -24.84 -7.68 4.33
N ALA A 286 -23.81 -7.84 3.51
CA ALA A 286 -23.86 -8.46 2.22
C ALA A 286 -22.78 -9.55 2.09
N PRO A 287 -23.02 -10.60 1.29
CA PRO A 287 -21.98 -11.57 0.97
C PRO A 287 -20.85 -10.90 0.19
N CYS A 288 -19.69 -11.55 0.13
CA CYS A 288 -18.62 -11.13 -0.75
C CYS A 288 -19.12 -11.04 -2.19
N GLU A 289 -18.88 -9.89 -2.85
CA GLU A 289 -19.11 -9.80 -4.28
C GLU A 289 -18.07 -10.66 -4.99
N GLY A 290 -18.53 -11.62 -5.80
CA GLY A 290 -17.62 -12.42 -6.61
C GLY A 290 -16.88 -11.51 -7.58
N HIS A 291 -15.59 -11.27 -7.33
CA HIS A 291 -14.70 -10.66 -8.32
C HIS A 291 -14.47 -11.65 -9.46
N GLY A 292 -15.45 -11.72 -10.37
CA GLY A 292 -15.19 -12.12 -11.75
C GLY A 292 -14.58 -10.92 -12.47
N ALA A 293 -13.29 -11.01 -12.78
CA ALA A 293 -12.54 -10.25 -13.78
C ALA A 293 -12.72 -8.71 -13.80
N VAL A 294 -11.65 -8.00 -13.44
CA VAL A 294 -11.40 -6.68 -14.03
C VAL A 294 -11.07 -6.92 -15.51
N GLU A 295 -11.99 -6.54 -16.42
CA GLU A 295 -11.74 -6.44 -17.87
C GLU A 295 -10.67 -5.37 -18.19
#